data_AF-A0A354UQ63-F1
#
_entry.id   AF-A0A354UQ63-F1
#
_cell.length_a   1.000
_cell.length_b   1.000
_cell.length_c   1.000
_cell.angle_alpha   90.00
_cell.angle_beta   90.00
_cell.angle_gamma   90.00
#
_symmetry.space_group_name_H-M   'P 1'
#
loop_
_entity.id
_entity.type
_entity.pdbx_description
1 polymer ?
#
loop_
_entity_poly.entity_id
_entity_poly.type
_entity_poly.pdbx_seq_one_letter_code
_entity_poly.pdbx_strand_id
1 'polypeptide(L)'
;MQKYTFKQKIDYNRKRGGAFGNGYVAGAKMYTDYPKFDKDMQNKVKKLISSFSQTVKLGSESAKGFLSGVRDAANERKNARR
;
A
#
# COMPACT_ATOMS: atom_id res chain seq x y z
N MET A 1 -2.75 19.87 -12.79
CA MET A 1 -2.96 19.13 -11.52
C MET A 1 -1.63 18.56 -11.08
N GLN A 2 -1.00 19.12 -10.05
CA GLN A 2 0.34 18.72 -9.61
C GLN A 2 0.28 17.27 -9.11
N LYS A 3 0.94 16.34 -9.81
CA LYS A 3 1.03 14.94 -9.40
C LYS A 3 1.91 14.88 -8.14
N TYR A 4 1.31 14.62 -6.97
CA TYR A 4 2.08 14.33 -5.76
C TYR A 4 3.00 13.13 -5.99
N THR A 5 4.27 13.25 -5.58
CA THR A 5 5.22 12.13 -5.60
C THR A 5 4.79 11.05 -4.60
N PHE A 6 5.27 9.81 -4.77
CA PHE A 6 4.99 8.72 -3.84
C PHE A 6 5.36 9.08 -2.40
N LYS A 7 6.50 9.74 -2.19
CA LYS A 7 6.93 10.24 -0.88
C LYS A 7 5.97 11.29 -0.31
N GLN A 8 5.53 12.26 -1.13
CA GLN A 8 4.56 13.27 -0.71
C GLN A 8 3.21 12.65 -0.30
N LYS A 9 2.77 11.60 -1.00
CA LYS A 9 1.56 10.87 -0.64
C LYS A 9 1.70 10.12 0.69
N ILE A 10 2.84 9.48 0.94
CA ILE A 10 3.11 8.84 2.24
C ILE A 10 3.09 9.87 3.36
N ASP A 11 3.80 10.98 3.20
CA ASP A 11 3.88 12.03 4.22
C ASP A 11 2.51 12.67 4.47
N TYR A 12 1.72 12.89 3.42
CA TYR A 12 0.35 13.38 3.55
C TYR A 12 -0.52 12.40 4.36
N ASN A 13 -0.53 11.11 4.02
CA ASN A 13 -1.35 10.12 4.71
C ASN A 13 -0.88 9.87 6.14
N ARG A 14 0.44 9.96 6.40
CA ARG A 14 1.01 9.89 7.75
C ARG A 14 0.56 11.07 8.61
N LYS A 15 0.59 12.29 8.07
CA LYS A 15 0.16 13.51 8.78
C LYS A 15 -1.35 13.56 9.00
N ARG A 16 -2.13 13.13 8.01
CA ARG A 16 -3.60 13.07 8.09
C ARG A 16 -4.06 12.02 9.11
N GLY A 17 -3.33 10.92 9.23
CA GLY A 17 -3.67 9.82 10.14
C GLY A 17 -5.02 9.18 9.79
N GLY A 18 -5.69 8.64 10.81
CA GLY A 18 -6.96 7.93 10.67
C GLY A 18 -6.82 6.53 10.06
N ALA A 19 -7.93 5.79 10.02
CA ALA A 19 -8.00 4.42 9.53
C ALA A 19 -7.37 4.29 8.13
N PHE A 20 -7.83 5.11 7.18
CA PHE A 20 -7.32 5.13 5.81
C PHE A 20 -5.83 5.50 5.74
N GLY A 21 -5.41 6.59 6.37
CA GLY A 21 -4.03 7.08 6.29
C GLY A 21 -3.03 6.07 6.87
N ASN A 22 -3.37 5.48 8.01
CA ASN A 22 -2.57 4.42 8.64
C ASN A 22 -2.48 3.18 7.75
N GLY A 23 -3.61 2.75 7.18
CA GLY A 23 -3.66 1.66 6.22
C GLY A 23 -2.74 1.94 5.01
N TYR A 24 -2.85 3.12 4.42
CA TYR A 24 -2.05 3.53 3.26
C TYR A 24 -0.56 3.44 3.53
N VAL A 25 -0.09 4.02 4.64
CA VAL A 25 1.34 4.00 4.98
C VAL A 25 1.83 2.57 5.21
N ALA A 26 1.03 1.72 5.87
CA ALA A 26 1.38 0.33 6.11
C ALA A 26 1.48 -0.47 4.80
N GLY A 27 0.48 -0.36 3.91
CA GLY A 27 0.46 -1.06 2.63
C GLY A 27 1.58 -0.61 1.69
N ALA A 28 1.84 0.70 1.64
CA ALA A 28 2.92 1.29 0.88
C ALA A 28 4.28 0.75 1.33
N LYS A 29 4.58 0.84 2.63
CA LYS A 29 5.85 0.36 3.20
C LYS A 29 6.05 -1.15 2.96
N MET A 30 5.03 -1.96 3.24
CA MET A 30 5.09 -3.41 3.04
C MET A 30 5.42 -3.77 1.59
N TYR A 31 4.76 -3.12 0.61
CA TYR A 31 4.95 -3.48 -0.79
C TYR A 31 6.21 -2.89 -1.42
N THR A 32 6.78 -1.82 -0.84
CA THR A 32 8.12 -1.35 -1.16
C THR A 32 9.18 -2.40 -0.83
N ASP A 33 9.06 -3.08 0.30
CA ASP A 33 10.01 -4.13 0.73
C ASP A 33 9.72 -5.51 0.12
N TYR A 34 8.55 -5.70 -0.51
CA TYR A 34 8.16 -6.95 -1.17
C TYR A 34 9.24 -7.63 -2.05
N PRO A 35 10.04 -6.92 -2.87
CA PRO A 35 11.11 -7.54 -3.67
C PRO A 35 12.22 -8.18 -2.85
N LYS A 36 12.42 -7.70 -1.61
CA LYS A 36 13.47 -8.17 -0.70
C LYS A 36 13.02 -9.40 0.09
N PHE A 37 11.73 -9.72 0.08
CA PHE A 37 11.17 -10.86 0.79
C PHE A 37 11.46 -12.16 0.06
N ASP A 38 11.63 -13.24 0.82
CA ASP A 38 11.67 -14.60 0.29
C ASP A 38 10.33 -15.02 -0.34
N LYS A 39 10.31 -16.17 -1.02
CA LYS A 39 9.11 -16.66 -1.73
C LYS A 39 7.92 -16.90 -0.79
N ASP A 40 8.18 -17.37 0.43
CA ASP A 40 7.12 -17.68 1.40
C ASP A 40 6.46 -16.42 1.93
N MET A 41 7.26 -15.42 2.27
CA MET A 41 6.80 -14.12 2.71
C MET A 41 6.11 -13.36 1.57
N GLN A 42 6.62 -13.46 0.34
CA GLN A 42 5.92 -12.93 -0.84
C GLN A 42 4.53 -13.58 -1.03
N ASN A 43 4.40 -14.89 -0.79
CA ASN A 43 3.13 -15.59 -0.84
C ASN A 43 2.18 -15.16 0.30
N LYS A 44 2.71 -14.98 1.52
CA LYS A 44 1.93 -14.44 2.66
C LYS A 44 1.40 -13.05 2.35
N VAL A 45 2.23 -12.17 1.79
CA VAL A 45 1.82 -10.81 1.39
C VAL A 45 0.73 -10.85 0.33
N LYS A 46 0.82 -11.74 -0.67
CA LYS A 46 -0.24 -11.92 -1.67
C LYS A 46 -1.57 -12.37 -1.04
N LYS A 47 -1.52 -13.33 -0.11
CA LYS A 47 -2.70 -13.77 0.64
C LYS A 47 -3.31 -12.63 1.46
N LEU A 48 -2.46 -11.86 2.13
CA LEU A 48 -2.87 -10.69 2.92
C LEU A 48 -3.60 -9.65 2.05
N ILE A 49 -3.04 -9.30 0.88
CA ILE A 49 -3.68 -8.38 -0.08
C ILE A 49 -5.07 -8.91 -0.51
N SER A 50 -5.19 -10.22 -0.76
CA SER A 50 -6.47 -10.85 -1.09
C SER A 50 -7.49 -10.73 0.05
N SER A 51 -7.08 -11.00 1.30
CA SER A 51 -7.94 -10.83 2.47
C SER A 51 -8.40 -9.38 2.64
N PHE A 52 -7.49 -8.41 2.53
CA PHE A 52 -7.85 -6.99 2.60
C PHE A 52 -8.82 -6.57 1.48
N SER A 53 -8.71 -7.15 0.28
CA SER A 53 -9.67 -6.92 -0.82
C SER A 53 -11.09 -7.35 -0.44
N GLN A 54 -11.24 -8.45 0.31
CA GLN A 54 -12.53 -8.86 0.84
C GLN A 54 -13.01 -7.91 1.95
N THR A 55 -12.12 -7.50 2.86
CA THR A 55 -12.47 -6.57 3.94
C THR A 55 -12.87 -5.17 3.45
N VAL A 56 -12.34 -4.71 2.31
CA VAL A 56 -12.81 -3.46 1.68
C VAL A 56 -14.27 -3.53 1.30
N LYS A 57 -14.76 -4.68 0.83
CA LYS A 57 -16.18 -4.87 0.49
C LYS A 57 -17.10 -4.74 1.70
N LEU A 58 -16.55 -4.92 2.91
CA LEU A 58 -17.25 -4.74 4.19
C LEU A 58 -17.14 -3.30 4.72
N GLY A 59 -16.59 -2.36 3.94
CA GLY A 59 -16.51 -0.94 4.31
C GLY A 59 -15.30 -0.55 5.15
N SER A 60 -14.27 -1.41 5.26
CA SER A 60 -13.07 -1.09 6.04
C SER A 60 -12.21 -0.02 5.36
N GLU A 61 -12.19 1.18 5.94
CA GLU A 61 -11.34 2.29 5.49
C GLU A 61 -9.85 2.00 5.62
N SER A 62 -9.43 1.27 6.68
CA SER A 62 -8.04 0.83 6.82
C SER A 62 -7.62 -0.14 5.71
N ALA A 63 -8.52 -1.06 5.33
CA ALA A 63 -8.27 -1.98 4.23
C ALA A 63 -8.14 -1.25 2.90
N LYS A 64 -8.99 -0.24 2.68
CA LYS A 64 -8.99 0.59 1.47
C LYS A 64 -7.71 1.42 1.37
N GLY A 65 -7.29 2.01 2.48
CA GLY A 65 -6.00 2.67 2.62
C GLY A 65 -4.85 1.72 2.25
N PHE A 66 -4.80 0.56 2.89
CA PHE A 66 -3.76 -0.45 2.66
C PHE A 66 -3.60 -0.84 1.20
N LEU A 67 -4.70 -1.20 0.53
CA LEU A 67 -4.65 -1.58 -0.89
C LEU A 67 -4.23 -0.41 -1.79
N SER A 68 -4.64 0.81 -1.46
CA SER A 68 -4.22 2.02 -2.19
C SER A 68 -2.71 2.25 -2.08
N GLY A 69 -2.15 2.09 -0.87
CA GLY A 69 -0.71 2.19 -0.63
C GLY A 69 0.09 1.11 -1.35
N VAL A 70 -0.39 -0.15 -1.32
CA VAL A 70 0.20 -1.27 -2.07
C VAL A 70 0.26 -0.96 -3.57
N ARG A 71 -0.85 -0.46 -4.14
CA ARG A 71 -0.94 -0.15 -5.57
C ARG A 71 0.02 0.96 -5.98
N ASP A 72 0.10 2.03 -5.19
CA ASP A 72 1.02 3.13 -5.46
C ASP A 72 2.48 2.68 -5.37
N ALA A 73 2.84 1.88 -4.36
CA ALA A 73 4.18 1.31 -4.24
C ALA A 73 4.53 0.38 -5.42
N ALA A 74 3.55 -0.39 -5.92
CA ALA A 74 3.73 -1.24 -7.10
C ALA A 74 4.00 -0.41 -8.36
N ASN A 75 3.24 0.67 -8.55
CA ASN A 75 3.43 1.59 -9.68
C ASN A 75 4.77 2.31 -9.60
N GLU A 76 5.18 2.77 -8.43
CA GLU A 76 6.47 3.41 -8.22
C GLU A 76 7.62 2.45 -8.59
N ARG A 77 7.55 1.20 -8.14
CA ARG A 77 8.51 0.16 -8.52
C ARG A 77 8.54 -0.12 -10.02
N LYS A 78 7.38 -0.10 -10.68
CA LYS A 78 7.29 -0.29 -12.13
C LYS A 78 7.91 0.90 -12.88
N ASN A 79 7.67 2.12 -12.40
CA ASN A 79 8.22 3.33 -12.98
C ASN A 79 9.74 3.43 -12.79
N ALA A 80 10.27 3.01 -11.64
CA ALA A 80 11.71 2.98 -11.36
C ALA A 80 12.49 1.92 -12.18
N ARG A 81 11.79 0.98 -12.81
CA ARG A 81 12.37 -0.03 -13.72
C ARG A 81 12.25 0.35 -15.20
N ARG A 82 11.61 1.49 -15.51
CA ARG A 82 11.46 2.03 -16.85
C ARG A 82 12.56 3.03 -17.13
#